data_AF-A0A5S3N2D7-F1
#
_entry.id   AF-A0A5S3N2D7-F1
#
_cell.length_a   1.000
_cell.length_b   1.000
_cell.length_c   1.000
_cell.angle_alpha   90.00
_cell.angle_beta   90.00
_cell.angle_gamma   90.00
#
_symmetry.space_group_name_H-M   'P 1'
#
loop_
_entity.id
_entity.type
_entity.pdbx_description
1 polymer ?
#
loop_
_entity_poly.entity_id
_entity_poly.type
_entity_poly.pdbx_seq_one_letter_code
_entity_poly.pdbx_strand_id
1 'polypeptide(L)'
;MKKYNSLGALFSDYRKFYKISQNEFANEINVDLRTIQRWEKNLTLVKSEKEEDIVLVTLMPYQLIHNLNGAVPIPTYYDFNTRKYSLFQQSNELPKLSWFLDQIDLVSENIRTIDFDYDIKYLEQFIDTQKRDASYVNTDLIKKAIELLPELNFISVGKSGYYSGHCVVLPIKNTTYKKLRSKEISNKDLRPEHLINYQSEELPIFYRYDITGDSNETIFYIMGRFFRFFQNLNTAYLMCGYTERDDNYQLNKEVGLNVVWEDKELQNKLKLKYPPRFFEGDFKKFLSK
;
A
#
# COMPACT_ATOMS: atom_id res chain seq x y z
N MET A 1 -12.76 4.92 7.78
CA MET A 1 -12.67 6.19 7.02
C MET A 1 -13.50 7.29 7.65
N LYS A 2 -12.93 8.49 7.81
CA LYS A 2 -13.61 9.72 8.24
C LYS A 2 -14.08 10.50 7.01
N LYS A 3 -15.27 11.11 7.07
CA LYS A 3 -15.77 12.02 6.03
C LYS A 3 -15.14 13.40 6.20
N TYR A 4 -14.58 13.93 5.12
CA TYR A 4 -14.06 15.29 5.02
C TYR A 4 -14.99 16.13 4.14
N ASN A 5 -15.35 17.32 4.61
CA ASN A 5 -16.16 18.28 3.87
C ASN A 5 -15.33 19.46 3.35
N SER A 6 -14.05 19.54 3.70
CA SER A 6 -13.15 20.59 3.23
C SER A 6 -11.70 20.14 3.31
N LEU A 7 -10.85 20.77 2.50
CA LEU A 7 -9.42 20.47 2.48
C LEU A 7 -8.73 20.89 3.78
N GLY A 8 -9.14 22.01 4.38
CA GLY A 8 -8.54 22.48 5.63
C GLY A 8 -8.72 21.52 6.81
N ALA A 9 -9.86 20.82 6.86
CA ALA A 9 -10.09 19.77 7.85
C ALA A 9 -9.17 18.55 7.62
N LEU A 10 -8.91 18.19 6.35
CA LEU A 10 -7.99 17.12 5.99
C LEU A 10 -6.55 17.47 6.41
N PHE A 11 -6.07 18.68 6.10
CA PHE A 11 -4.72 19.13 6.49
C PHE A 11 -4.54 19.18 8.01
N SER A 12 -5.53 19.71 8.72
CA SER A 12 -5.50 19.74 10.19
C SER A 12 -5.35 18.35 10.79
N ASP A 13 -6.04 17.35 10.23
CA ASP A 13 -5.95 15.96 10.69
C ASP A 13 -4.67 15.27 10.22
N TYR A 14 -4.20 15.52 9.00
CA TYR A 14 -2.91 15.04 8.50
C TYR A 14 -1.79 15.43 9.46
N ARG A 15 -1.72 16.71 9.82
CA ARG A 15 -0.70 17.20 10.74
C ARG A 15 -0.81 16.57 12.13
N LYS A 16 -2.03 16.41 12.66
CA LYS A 16 -2.24 15.74 13.95
C LYS A 16 -1.83 14.27 13.91
N PHE A 17 -2.10 13.59 12.80
CA PHE A 17 -1.78 12.18 12.61
C PHE A 17 -0.26 11.97 12.56
N TYR A 18 0.46 12.77 11.78
CA TYR A 18 1.92 12.71 11.65
C TYR A 18 2.68 13.49 12.73
N LYS A 19 1.96 14.17 13.63
CA LYS A 19 2.51 15.00 14.73
C LYS A 19 3.44 16.12 14.26
N ILE A 20 3.12 16.74 13.13
CA ILE A 20 3.87 17.87 12.59
C ILE A 20 3.16 19.21 12.86
N SER A 21 3.95 20.25 13.05
CA SER A 21 3.49 21.63 13.19
C SER A 21 3.05 22.23 11.85
N GLN A 22 2.33 23.36 11.90
CA GLN A 22 2.02 24.11 10.66
C GLN A 22 3.28 24.61 9.95
N ASN A 23 4.34 24.90 10.70
CA ASN A 23 5.60 25.40 10.14
C ASN A 23 6.36 24.28 9.41
N GLU A 24 6.44 23.09 10.00
CA GLU A 24 7.03 21.92 9.34
C GLU A 24 6.27 21.58 8.05
N PHE A 25 4.93 21.54 8.11
CA PHE A 25 4.11 21.28 6.93
C PHE A 25 4.27 22.35 5.83
N ALA A 26 4.40 23.63 6.22
CA ALA A 26 4.66 24.72 5.29
C ALA A 26 6.02 24.56 4.59
N ASN A 27 7.05 24.15 5.35
CA ASN A 27 8.39 23.89 4.82
C ASN A 27 8.40 22.70 3.85
N GLU A 28 7.69 21.62 4.16
CA GLU A 28 7.59 20.44 3.30
C GLU A 28 6.96 20.77 1.92
N ILE A 29 5.90 21.59 1.89
CA ILE A 29 5.21 22.02 0.65
C ILE A 29 5.90 23.24 -0.01
N ASN A 30 6.91 23.81 0.63
CA ASN A 30 7.59 25.02 0.20
C ASN A 30 6.62 26.20 0.00
N VAL A 31 5.89 26.55 1.07
CA VAL A 31 4.99 27.71 1.16
C VAL A 31 5.19 28.45 2.49
N ASP A 32 4.66 29.67 2.60
CA ASP A 32 4.72 30.40 3.86
C ASP A 32 3.70 29.86 4.89
N LEU A 33 4.01 30.03 6.17
CA LEU A 33 3.15 29.63 7.28
C LEU A 33 1.71 30.19 7.17
N ARG A 34 1.54 31.43 6.68
CA ARG A 34 0.21 32.06 6.58
C ARG A 34 -0.63 31.38 5.50
N THR A 35 0.00 30.86 4.45
CA THR A 35 -0.68 30.06 3.42
C THR A 35 -1.27 28.78 4.02
N ILE A 36 -0.52 28.02 4.81
CA ILE A 36 -1.06 26.85 5.53
C ILE A 36 -2.20 27.25 6.47
N GLN A 37 -2.03 28.33 7.24
CA GLN A 37 -3.08 28.82 8.15
C GLN A 37 -4.38 29.21 7.43
N ARG A 38 -4.28 29.77 6.23
CA ARG A 38 -5.44 30.11 5.39
C ARG A 38 -6.11 28.86 4.82
N TRP A 39 -5.33 27.89 4.34
CA TRP A 39 -5.86 26.63 3.82
C TRP A 39 -6.59 25.83 4.90
N GLU A 40 -6.02 25.71 6.11
CA GLU A 40 -6.67 25.02 7.22
C GLU A 40 -8.00 25.66 7.67
N LYS A 41 -8.10 26.98 7.53
CA LYS A 41 -9.32 27.76 7.80
C LYS A 41 -10.26 27.85 6.60
N ASN A 42 -9.91 27.22 5.47
CA ASN A 42 -10.65 27.29 4.20
C ASN A 42 -10.86 28.74 3.70
N LEU A 43 -9.92 29.64 3.97
CA LEU A 43 -10.01 31.06 3.57
C LEU A 43 -9.62 31.28 2.11
N THR A 44 -8.79 30.39 1.56
CA THR A 44 -8.31 30.44 0.18
C THR A 44 -8.21 29.04 -0.39
N LEU A 45 -8.46 28.91 -1.69
CA LEU A 45 -8.22 27.66 -2.42
C LEU A 45 -6.73 27.44 -2.67
N VAL A 46 -6.35 26.18 -2.84
CA VAL A 46 -5.02 25.77 -3.31
C VAL A 46 -4.99 25.95 -4.83
N LYS A 47 -3.91 26.53 -5.36
CA LYS A 47 -3.71 26.60 -6.82
C LYS A 47 -3.33 25.23 -7.35
N SER A 48 -3.68 24.90 -8.61
CA SER A 48 -3.40 23.59 -9.21
C SER A 48 -1.94 23.15 -9.07
N GLU A 49 -0.98 24.03 -9.36
CA GLU A 49 0.46 23.77 -9.18
C GLU A 49 0.81 23.30 -7.76
N LYS A 50 0.11 23.84 -6.74
CA LYS A 50 0.31 23.48 -5.34
C LYS A 50 -0.46 22.23 -4.91
N GLU A 51 -1.51 21.83 -5.63
CA GLU A 51 -2.12 20.51 -5.41
C GLU A 51 -1.10 19.41 -5.72
N GLU A 52 -0.31 19.57 -6.77
CA GLU A 52 0.71 18.59 -7.17
C GLU A 52 1.79 18.46 -6.10
N ASP A 53 2.34 19.58 -5.63
CA ASP A 53 3.32 19.62 -4.54
C ASP A 53 2.77 18.89 -3.29
N ILE A 54 1.50 19.15 -2.94
CA ILE A 54 0.85 18.49 -1.79
C ILE A 54 0.74 16.99 -2.02
N VAL A 55 0.34 16.54 -3.21
CA VAL A 55 0.24 15.12 -3.55
C VAL A 55 1.60 14.44 -3.47
N LEU A 56 2.66 15.07 -3.98
CA LEU A 56 4.01 14.51 -3.95
C LEU A 56 4.57 14.44 -2.52
N VAL A 57 4.37 15.48 -1.70
CA VAL A 57 4.86 15.55 -0.32
C VAL A 57 4.11 14.62 0.62
N THR A 58 2.80 14.46 0.43
CA THR A 58 1.96 13.70 1.37
C THR A 58 1.63 12.31 0.87
N LEU A 59 1.80 12.06 -0.43
CA LEU A 59 1.27 10.89 -1.15
C LEU A 59 -0.25 10.70 -0.94
N MET A 60 -0.98 11.77 -0.60
CA MET A 60 -2.44 11.73 -0.57
C MET A 60 -2.96 11.65 -2.01
N PRO A 61 -4.08 10.96 -2.25
CA PRO A 61 -4.60 10.78 -3.61
C PRO A 61 -4.95 12.12 -4.25
N TYR A 62 -4.54 12.35 -5.49
CA TYR A 62 -4.83 13.61 -6.19
C TYR A 62 -6.34 13.91 -6.20
N GLN A 63 -7.18 12.90 -6.49
CA GLN A 63 -8.63 13.06 -6.50
C GLN A 63 -9.20 13.50 -5.14
N LEU A 64 -8.61 13.05 -4.03
CA LEU A 64 -9.01 13.46 -2.68
C LEU A 64 -8.74 14.95 -2.48
N ILE A 65 -7.54 15.41 -2.83
CA ILE A 65 -7.14 16.81 -2.70
C ILE A 65 -8.03 17.67 -3.60
N HIS A 66 -8.15 17.31 -4.87
CA HIS A 66 -8.93 18.03 -5.86
C HIS A 66 -10.41 18.17 -5.49
N ASN A 67 -11.05 17.08 -5.06
CA ASN A 67 -12.46 17.11 -4.64
C ASN A 67 -12.71 18.06 -3.46
N LEU A 68 -11.78 18.11 -2.52
CA LEU A 68 -11.90 18.93 -1.32
C LEU A 68 -11.46 20.38 -1.56
N ASN A 69 -10.74 20.66 -2.65
CA ASN A 69 -10.25 21.97 -3.05
C ASN A 69 -11.19 22.69 -4.03
N GLY A 70 -12.50 22.62 -3.79
CA GLY A 70 -13.51 23.33 -4.57
C GLY A 70 -14.07 24.55 -3.85
N ALA A 71 -14.58 25.53 -4.60
CA ALA A 71 -15.46 26.56 -4.03
C ALA A 71 -16.70 25.94 -3.37
N VAL A 72 -17.18 24.84 -3.97
CA VAL A 72 -18.11 23.89 -3.36
C VAL A 72 -17.39 22.53 -3.31
N PRO A 73 -16.81 22.14 -2.15
CA PRO A 73 -16.12 20.87 -2.02
C PRO A 73 -17.04 19.68 -2.24
N ILE A 74 -16.53 18.62 -2.86
CA ILE A 74 -17.17 17.31 -2.94
C ILE A 74 -16.73 16.51 -1.70
N PRO A 75 -17.64 16.23 -0.75
CA PRO A 75 -17.26 15.50 0.45
C PRO A 75 -16.70 14.12 0.13
N THR A 76 -15.55 13.81 0.69
CA THR A 76 -14.80 12.58 0.39
C THR A 76 -14.40 11.90 1.70
N TYR A 77 -14.46 10.58 1.75
CA TYR A 77 -14.02 9.77 2.89
C TYR A 77 -12.53 9.48 2.74
N TYR A 78 -11.78 9.57 3.84
CA TYR A 78 -10.37 9.21 3.86
C TYR A 78 -9.97 8.54 5.18
N ASP A 79 -8.95 7.69 5.12
CA ASP A 79 -8.40 7.00 6.28
C ASP A 79 -6.87 7.01 6.22
N PHE A 80 -6.24 7.73 7.15
CA PHE A 80 -4.78 7.85 7.18
C PHE A 80 -4.06 6.53 7.48
N ASN A 81 -4.69 5.58 8.20
CA ASN A 81 -4.03 4.32 8.53
C ASN A 81 -3.93 3.40 7.30
N THR A 82 -5.00 3.34 6.52
CA THR A 82 -5.03 2.50 5.31
C THR A 82 -4.59 3.25 4.06
N ARG A 83 -4.56 4.59 4.14
CA ARG A 83 -4.30 5.56 3.06
C ARG A 83 -5.28 5.47 1.91
N LYS A 84 -6.52 5.09 2.22
CA LYS A 84 -7.57 4.89 1.23
C LYS A 84 -8.58 6.03 1.26
N TYR A 85 -9.01 6.47 0.08
CA TYR A 85 -10.15 7.38 -0.09
C TYR A 85 -11.35 6.65 -0.71
N SER A 86 -12.52 7.26 -0.54
CA SER A 86 -13.77 6.79 -1.12
C SER A 86 -14.73 7.97 -1.29
N LEU A 87 -15.46 8.01 -2.42
CA LEU A 87 -16.46 9.04 -2.68
C LEU A 87 -17.78 8.78 -1.95
N PHE A 88 -18.09 7.52 -1.68
CA PHE A 88 -19.35 7.09 -1.09
C PHE A 88 -19.10 6.25 0.16
N GLN A 89 -20.01 6.31 1.12
CA GLN A 89 -19.88 5.52 2.34
C GLN A 89 -19.92 4.01 2.06
N GLN A 90 -20.72 3.61 1.08
CA GLN A 90 -20.92 2.21 0.68
C GLN A 90 -19.62 1.59 0.14
N SER A 91 -18.76 2.38 -0.50
CA SER A 91 -17.47 1.93 -1.02
C SER A 91 -16.33 2.02 0.01
N ASN A 92 -16.62 2.31 1.28
CA ASN A 92 -15.60 2.29 2.34
C ASN A 92 -15.19 0.85 2.71
N GLU A 93 -16.10 -0.11 2.60
CA GLU A 93 -15.81 -1.52 2.86
C GLU A 93 -15.13 -2.15 1.64
N LEU A 94 -14.23 -3.10 1.91
CA LEU A 94 -13.53 -3.82 0.85
C LEU A 94 -14.55 -4.55 -0.06
N PRO A 95 -14.29 -4.64 -1.37
CA PRO A 95 -15.11 -5.44 -2.27
C PRO A 95 -15.20 -6.89 -1.81
N LYS A 96 -16.31 -7.56 -2.12
CA LYS A 96 -16.45 -9.00 -1.87
C LYS A 96 -15.38 -9.77 -2.65
N LEU A 97 -14.77 -10.76 -2.02
CA LEU A 97 -13.71 -11.56 -2.64
C LEU A 97 -14.13 -12.23 -3.96
N SER A 98 -15.39 -12.66 -4.06
CA SER A 98 -15.91 -13.27 -5.29
C SER A 98 -15.79 -12.33 -6.49
N TRP A 99 -15.94 -11.01 -6.30
CA TRP A 99 -15.83 -10.04 -7.39
C TRP A 99 -14.43 -10.00 -7.99
N PHE A 100 -13.38 -10.28 -7.22
CA PHE A 100 -12.02 -10.36 -7.75
C PHE A 100 -11.85 -11.56 -8.69
N LEU A 101 -12.58 -12.66 -8.47
CA LEU A 101 -12.57 -13.83 -9.34
C LEU A 101 -13.43 -13.57 -10.60
N ASP A 102 -14.64 -13.06 -10.42
CA ASP A 102 -15.61 -12.81 -11.50
C ASP A 102 -15.06 -11.84 -12.58
N GLN A 103 -14.13 -10.99 -12.19
CA GLN A 103 -13.59 -9.91 -13.01
C GLN A 103 -12.05 -9.93 -13.01
N ILE A 104 -11.44 -11.09 -12.75
CA ILE A 104 -9.98 -11.26 -12.68
C ILE A 104 -9.29 -10.86 -13.98
N ASP A 105 -9.99 -10.93 -15.11
CA ASP A 105 -9.49 -10.59 -16.45
C ASP A 105 -9.56 -9.09 -16.76
N LEU A 106 -10.21 -8.27 -15.92
CA LEU A 106 -10.19 -6.82 -16.11
C LEU A 106 -8.77 -6.29 -15.89
N VAL A 107 -8.28 -5.58 -16.90
CA VAL A 107 -6.96 -4.93 -16.90
C VAL A 107 -7.12 -3.42 -16.79
N SER A 108 -6.11 -2.77 -16.23
CA SER A 108 -6.01 -1.32 -16.22
C SER A 108 -4.70 -0.92 -16.89
N GLU A 109 -4.79 0.01 -17.83
CA GLU A 109 -3.63 0.61 -18.51
C GLU A 109 -2.74 1.40 -17.54
N ASN A 110 -3.27 1.75 -16.37
CA ASN A 110 -2.56 2.49 -15.33
C ASN A 110 -1.67 1.62 -14.44
N ILE A 111 -1.63 0.30 -14.67
CA ILE A 111 -0.74 -0.61 -13.94
C ILE A 111 0.42 -1.02 -14.84
N ARG A 112 1.63 -0.65 -14.44
CA ARG A 112 2.88 -0.99 -15.14
C ARG A 112 3.91 -1.56 -14.19
N THR A 113 4.88 -2.30 -14.72
CA THR A 113 6.05 -2.72 -13.93
C THR A 113 6.76 -1.49 -13.36
N ILE A 114 7.33 -1.64 -12.17
CA ILE A 114 8.03 -0.56 -11.48
C ILE A 114 9.23 -0.14 -12.34
N ASP A 115 9.31 1.15 -12.62
CA ASP A 115 10.51 1.80 -13.14
C ASP A 115 11.33 2.23 -11.92
N PHE A 116 12.39 1.49 -11.61
CA PHE A 116 13.11 1.66 -10.35
C PHE A 116 13.63 3.09 -10.16
N ASP A 117 14.25 3.69 -11.19
CA ASP A 117 14.90 5.00 -11.05
C ASP A 117 13.85 6.12 -10.85
N TYR A 118 12.65 5.96 -11.40
CA TYR A 118 11.57 6.93 -11.26
C TYR A 118 10.69 6.72 -10.02
N ASP A 119 10.32 5.47 -9.73
CA ASP A 119 9.27 5.12 -8.77
C ASP A 119 9.77 4.90 -7.34
N ILE A 120 11.06 4.59 -7.13
CA ILE A 120 11.58 4.16 -5.82
C ILE A 120 11.27 5.16 -4.70
N LYS A 121 11.37 6.46 -4.99
CA LYS A 121 11.05 7.55 -4.05
C LYS A 121 9.63 7.46 -3.48
N TYR A 122 8.66 7.02 -4.29
CA TYR A 122 7.27 6.88 -3.87
C TYR A 122 7.08 5.64 -2.99
N LEU A 123 7.80 4.56 -3.30
CA LEU A 123 7.79 3.34 -2.50
C LEU A 123 8.43 3.57 -1.13
N GLU A 124 9.59 4.24 -1.11
CA GLU A 124 10.29 4.63 0.12
C GLU A 124 9.39 5.46 1.02
N GLN A 125 8.90 6.59 0.50
CA GLN A 125 8.00 7.48 1.23
C GLN A 125 6.74 6.76 1.70
N PHE A 126 6.14 5.89 0.88
CA PHE A 126 4.95 5.14 1.29
C PHE A 126 5.25 4.18 2.44
N ILE A 127 6.29 3.36 2.33
CA ILE A 127 6.61 2.32 3.32
C ILE A 127 7.08 2.98 4.63
N ASP A 128 7.88 4.04 4.56
CA ASP A 128 8.33 4.81 5.72
C ASP A 128 7.16 5.46 6.47
N THR A 129 6.14 5.94 5.75
CA THR A 129 4.94 6.50 6.42
C THR A 129 4.05 5.44 7.07
N GLN A 130 4.11 4.18 6.64
CA GLN A 130 3.32 3.09 7.24
C GLN A 130 3.98 2.49 8.48
N LYS A 131 5.30 2.33 8.45
CA LYS A 131 6.01 1.50 9.43
C LYS A 131 6.75 2.42 10.39
N ARG A 132 6.37 2.36 11.68
CA ARG A 132 6.87 3.25 12.74
C ARG A 132 8.34 3.03 13.11
N ASP A 133 9.09 2.32 12.28
CA ASP A 133 10.48 1.95 12.51
C ASP A 133 11.30 2.38 11.29
N ALA A 134 12.09 3.44 11.47
CA ALA A 134 12.58 4.34 10.43
C ALA A 134 13.78 3.82 9.60
N SER A 135 13.85 2.53 9.29
CA SER A 135 15.01 1.95 8.57
C SER A 135 14.69 0.70 7.75
N TYR A 136 13.54 0.69 7.10
CA TYR A 136 12.96 -0.56 6.59
C TYR A 136 13.17 -0.79 5.09
N VAL A 137 13.26 0.26 4.28
CA VAL A 137 13.28 0.11 2.82
C VAL A 137 14.70 -0.15 2.33
N ASN A 138 14.94 -1.39 1.92
CA ASN A 138 16.18 -1.76 1.24
C ASN A 138 15.98 -1.61 -0.28
N THR A 139 16.52 -0.54 -0.85
CA THR A 139 16.36 -0.22 -2.28
C THR A 139 16.99 -1.27 -3.18
N ASP A 140 18.17 -1.78 -2.83
CA ASP A 140 18.84 -2.85 -3.59
C ASP A 140 18.03 -4.15 -3.61
N LEU A 141 17.37 -4.48 -2.49
CA LEU A 141 16.45 -5.62 -2.40
C LEU A 141 15.26 -5.44 -3.35
N ILE A 142 14.64 -4.26 -3.35
CA ILE A 142 13.50 -3.95 -4.23
C ILE A 142 13.94 -3.98 -5.70
N LYS A 143 15.08 -3.35 -6.03
CA LYS A 143 15.67 -3.39 -7.37
C LYS A 143 15.84 -4.82 -7.84
N LYS A 144 16.43 -5.67 -7.00
CA LYS A 144 16.68 -7.06 -7.35
C LYS A 144 15.40 -7.87 -7.49
N ALA A 145 14.37 -7.58 -6.70
CA ALA A 145 13.06 -8.21 -6.83
C ALA A 145 12.35 -7.84 -8.14
N ILE A 146 12.44 -6.57 -8.57
CA ILE A 146 11.91 -6.12 -9.86
C ILE A 146 12.59 -6.86 -11.02
N GLU A 147 13.91 -7.04 -10.97
CA GLU A 147 14.66 -7.80 -11.98
C GLU A 147 14.24 -9.28 -12.03
N LEU A 148 14.03 -9.92 -10.88
CA LEU A 148 13.74 -11.35 -10.79
C LEU A 148 12.26 -11.71 -11.01
N LEU A 149 11.35 -10.78 -10.73
CA LEU A 149 9.91 -11.01 -10.72
C LEU A 149 9.13 -9.73 -11.12
N PRO A 150 9.31 -9.20 -12.34
CA PRO A 150 8.64 -7.97 -12.79
C PRO A 150 7.11 -8.10 -12.86
N GLU A 151 6.57 -9.31 -12.91
CA GLU A 151 5.13 -9.60 -13.01
C GLU A 151 4.38 -9.30 -11.71
N LEU A 152 5.06 -9.46 -10.56
CA LEU A 152 4.53 -9.17 -9.22
C LEU A 152 5.20 -7.96 -8.55
N ASN A 153 6.02 -7.22 -9.29
CA ASN A 153 6.62 -5.97 -8.84
C ASN A 153 6.20 -4.83 -9.77
N PHE A 154 5.05 -4.23 -9.46
CA PHE A 154 4.37 -3.25 -10.30
C PHE A 154 3.74 -2.11 -9.50
N ILE A 155 3.52 -0.98 -10.16
CA ILE A 155 2.91 0.23 -9.60
C ILE A 155 1.60 0.53 -10.32
N SER A 156 0.67 1.16 -9.61
CA SER A 156 -0.55 1.73 -10.15
C SER A 156 -0.47 3.25 -10.09
N VAL A 157 -0.80 3.92 -11.19
CA VAL A 157 -0.96 5.38 -11.23
C VAL A 157 -2.43 5.78 -11.34
N GLY A 158 -2.82 6.89 -10.73
CA GLY A 158 -4.14 7.46 -10.91
C GLY A 158 -4.31 8.01 -12.33
N LYS A 159 -5.55 8.33 -12.72
CA LYS A 159 -5.84 8.96 -14.02
C LYS A 159 -5.09 10.29 -14.24
N SER A 160 -4.77 10.98 -13.15
CA SER A 160 -3.98 12.22 -13.17
C SER A 160 -2.46 11.98 -13.21
N GLY A 161 -2.00 10.73 -13.35
CA GLY A 161 -0.58 10.37 -13.45
C GLY A 161 0.17 10.20 -12.13
N TYR A 162 -0.45 10.50 -10.98
CA TYR A 162 0.19 10.37 -9.67
C TYR A 162 0.14 8.94 -9.11
N TYR A 163 1.05 8.63 -8.21
CA TYR A 163 1.08 7.37 -7.48
C TYR A 163 -0.28 7.04 -6.82
N SER A 164 -0.79 5.82 -7.04
CA SER A 164 -2.06 5.34 -6.46
C SER A 164 -1.92 4.03 -5.69
N GLY A 165 -0.81 3.30 -5.84
CA GLY A 165 -0.60 2.04 -5.15
C GLY A 165 0.49 1.20 -5.79
N HIS A 166 0.81 0.06 -5.21
CA HIS A 166 1.82 -0.85 -5.73
C HIS A 166 1.62 -2.29 -5.25
N CYS A 167 2.40 -3.19 -5.87
CA CYS A 167 2.63 -4.56 -5.44
C CYS A 167 4.14 -4.80 -5.44
N VAL A 168 4.69 -5.23 -4.30
CA VAL A 168 6.09 -5.64 -4.15
C VAL A 168 6.12 -7.03 -3.52
N VAL A 169 6.61 -7.99 -4.30
CA VAL A 169 6.72 -9.40 -3.91
C VAL A 169 8.14 -9.88 -4.14
N LEU A 170 8.70 -10.53 -3.13
CA LEU A 170 10.08 -11.01 -3.15
C LEU A 170 10.09 -12.53 -3.40
N PRO A 171 10.78 -13.04 -4.43
CA PRO A 171 11.04 -14.46 -4.57
C PRO A 171 12.18 -14.85 -3.62
N ILE A 172 11.87 -15.45 -2.47
CA ILE A 172 12.84 -15.70 -1.39
C ILE A 172 13.30 -17.17 -1.32
N LYS A 173 14.51 -17.38 -0.80
CA LYS A 173 15.02 -18.72 -0.48
C LYS A 173 14.21 -19.39 0.63
N ASN A 174 14.12 -20.72 0.59
CA ASN A 174 13.53 -21.53 1.66
C ASN A 174 14.19 -21.29 3.04
N THR A 175 15.51 -21.10 3.07
CA THR A 175 16.23 -20.76 4.31
C THR A 175 15.80 -19.41 4.87
N THR A 176 15.63 -18.39 4.02
CA THR A 176 15.09 -17.07 4.42
C THR A 176 13.67 -17.18 4.95
N TYR A 177 12.80 -17.91 4.23
CA TYR A 177 11.42 -18.15 4.65
C TYR A 177 11.35 -18.77 6.04
N LYS A 178 12.14 -19.83 6.30
CA LYS A 178 12.15 -20.49 7.62
C LYS A 178 12.51 -19.52 8.75
N LYS A 179 13.49 -18.63 8.53
CA LYS A 179 13.89 -17.60 9.50
C LYS A 179 12.81 -16.55 9.74
N LEU A 180 12.11 -16.09 8.68
CA LEU A 180 10.98 -15.18 8.82
C LEU A 180 9.82 -15.86 9.60
N ARG A 181 9.55 -17.12 9.26
CA ARG A 181 8.51 -17.94 9.89
C ARG A 181 8.79 -18.17 11.39
N SER A 182 10.05 -18.35 11.79
CA SER A 182 10.46 -18.52 13.19
C SER A 182 10.69 -17.20 13.95
N LYS A 183 10.50 -16.05 13.30
CA LYS A 183 10.83 -14.71 13.84
C LYS A 183 12.32 -14.50 14.14
N GLU A 184 13.21 -15.29 13.55
CA GLU A 184 14.66 -15.07 13.67
C GLU A 184 15.13 -13.84 12.92
N ILE A 185 14.47 -13.53 11.80
CA ILE A 185 14.71 -12.31 11.03
C ILE A 185 13.39 -11.61 10.75
N SER A 186 13.50 -10.32 10.44
CA SER A 186 12.42 -9.45 10.02
C SER A 186 12.67 -8.93 8.61
N ASN A 187 11.74 -8.14 8.11
CA ASN A 187 11.89 -7.49 6.82
C ASN A 187 13.06 -6.50 6.75
N LYS A 188 13.55 -5.99 7.89
CA LYS A 188 14.73 -5.12 7.94
C LYS A 188 16.02 -5.87 7.65
N ASP A 189 16.00 -7.20 7.82
CA ASP A 189 17.16 -8.07 7.64
C ASP A 189 17.22 -8.64 6.22
N LEU A 190 16.17 -8.44 5.42
CA LEU A 190 16.12 -8.89 4.03
C LEU A 190 17.11 -8.11 3.17
N ARG A 191 17.75 -8.81 2.25
CA ARG A 191 18.87 -8.35 1.43
C ARG A 191 18.83 -9.05 0.07
N PRO A 192 19.44 -8.52 -0.99
CA PRO A 192 19.43 -9.15 -2.31
C PRO A 192 19.85 -10.62 -2.32
N GLU A 193 20.81 -11.03 -1.50
CA GLU A 193 21.28 -12.41 -1.38
C GLU A 193 20.23 -13.38 -0.79
N HIS A 194 19.16 -12.87 -0.19
CA HIS A 194 18.03 -13.67 0.27
C HIS A 194 17.05 -14.03 -0.85
N LEU A 195 17.16 -13.37 -2.00
CA LEU A 195 16.33 -13.61 -3.17
C LEU A 195 16.87 -14.76 -4.02
N ILE A 196 16.00 -15.31 -4.86
CA ILE A 196 16.34 -16.38 -5.81
C ILE A 196 15.56 -16.20 -7.11
N ASN A 197 16.05 -16.78 -8.20
CA ASN A 197 15.22 -16.95 -9.39
C ASN A 197 14.12 -17.98 -9.08
N TYR A 198 12.87 -17.54 -9.02
CA TYR A 198 11.76 -18.45 -8.68
C TYR A 198 11.55 -19.56 -9.71
N GLN A 199 11.99 -19.35 -10.96
CA GLN A 199 11.82 -20.34 -12.04
C GLN A 199 12.76 -21.54 -11.89
N SER A 200 13.82 -21.43 -11.08
CA SER A 200 14.76 -22.54 -10.83
C SER A 200 14.34 -23.44 -9.66
N GLU A 201 13.25 -23.10 -8.96
CA GLU A 201 12.80 -23.83 -7.77
C GLU A 201 11.62 -24.75 -8.11
N GLU A 202 11.62 -25.96 -7.57
CA GLU A 202 10.46 -26.87 -7.65
C GLU A 202 9.27 -26.35 -6.81
N LEU A 203 9.56 -25.60 -5.75
CA LEU A 203 8.58 -24.96 -4.87
C LEU A 203 9.01 -23.51 -4.59
N PRO A 204 8.79 -22.58 -5.54
CA PRO A 204 9.07 -21.17 -5.34
C PRO A 204 8.28 -20.59 -4.16
N ILE A 205 8.94 -19.71 -3.40
CA ILE A 205 8.35 -19.02 -2.24
C ILE A 205 8.26 -17.53 -2.55
N PHE A 206 7.02 -17.02 -2.55
CA PHE A 206 6.69 -15.64 -2.81
C PHE A 206 6.35 -14.93 -1.50
N TYR A 207 7.16 -13.94 -1.15
CA TYR A 207 7.00 -13.16 0.06
C TYR A 207 6.34 -11.81 -0.21
N ARG A 208 5.16 -11.57 0.35
CA ARG A 208 4.44 -10.29 0.29
C ARG A 208 5.20 -9.25 1.13
N TYR A 209 5.98 -8.41 0.46
CA TYR A 209 6.71 -7.35 1.14
C TYR A 209 5.82 -6.14 1.42
N ASP A 210 5.11 -5.67 0.39
CA ASP A 210 4.06 -4.64 0.54
C ASP A 210 3.09 -4.69 -0.65
N ILE A 211 1.79 -4.52 -0.37
CA ILE A 211 0.74 -4.41 -1.40
C ILE A 211 -0.28 -3.40 -0.91
N THR A 212 -0.58 -2.42 -1.74
CA THR A 212 -1.47 -1.32 -1.37
C THR A 212 -2.15 -0.67 -2.55
N GLY A 213 -3.27 -0.01 -2.28
CA GLY A 213 -3.99 0.85 -3.21
C GLY A 213 -4.68 1.96 -2.43
N ASP A 214 -4.73 3.14 -3.02
CA ASP A 214 -5.29 4.36 -2.45
C ASP A 214 -6.83 4.40 -2.49
N SER A 215 -7.46 3.44 -3.14
CA SER A 215 -8.90 3.27 -3.19
C SER A 215 -9.25 1.80 -3.34
N ASN A 216 -10.53 1.48 -3.14
CA ASN A 216 -11.01 0.13 -3.38
C ASN A 216 -11.05 -0.24 -4.88
N GLU A 217 -11.11 0.74 -5.77
CA GLU A 217 -10.94 0.52 -7.22
C GLU A 217 -9.47 0.20 -7.55
N THR A 218 -8.52 0.95 -7.00
CA THR A 218 -7.10 0.73 -7.24
C THR A 218 -6.65 -0.65 -6.73
N ILE A 219 -7.03 -1.01 -5.50
CA ILE A 219 -6.69 -2.34 -4.94
C ILE A 219 -7.36 -3.46 -5.73
N PHE A 220 -8.52 -3.21 -6.34
CA PHE A 220 -9.21 -4.19 -7.18
C PHE A 220 -8.35 -4.60 -8.39
N TYR A 221 -7.86 -3.63 -9.15
CA TYR A 221 -6.98 -3.92 -10.30
C TYR A 221 -5.62 -4.49 -9.89
N ILE A 222 -5.04 -4.02 -8.78
CA ILE A 222 -3.77 -4.55 -8.26
C ILE A 222 -3.91 -6.03 -7.89
N MET A 223 -4.97 -6.38 -7.15
CA MET A 223 -5.22 -7.77 -6.76
C MET A 223 -5.61 -8.64 -7.96
N GLY A 224 -6.33 -8.11 -8.95
CA GLY A 224 -6.60 -8.81 -10.20
C GLY A 224 -5.31 -9.22 -10.92
N ARG A 225 -4.37 -8.28 -11.13
CA ARG A 225 -3.06 -8.60 -11.71
C ARG A 225 -2.26 -9.59 -10.86
N PHE A 226 -2.26 -9.39 -9.54
CA PHE A 226 -1.58 -10.29 -8.59
C PHE A 226 -2.11 -11.73 -8.68
N PHE A 227 -3.43 -11.92 -8.66
CA PHE A 227 -4.04 -13.25 -8.71
C PHE A 227 -3.89 -13.92 -10.08
N ARG A 228 -3.95 -13.18 -11.19
CA ARG A 228 -3.69 -13.74 -12.54
C ARG A 228 -2.32 -14.41 -12.64
N PHE A 229 -1.29 -13.85 -12.01
CA PHE A 229 0.03 -14.48 -11.98
C PHE A 229 -0.04 -15.89 -11.38
N PHE A 230 -0.69 -16.03 -10.21
CA PHE A 230 -0.81 -17.32 -9.53
C PHE A 230 -1.78 -18.28 -10.21
N GLN A 231 -2.82 -17.76 -10.88
CA GLN A 231 -3.75 -18.57 -11.68
C GLN A 231 -3.04 -19.23 -12.86
N ASN A 232 -2.08 -18.52 -13.47
CA ASN A 232 -1.31 -19.01 -14.61
C ASN A 232 -0.02 -19.75 -14.20
N LEU A 233 0.27 -19.83 -12.90
CA LEU A 233 1.46 -20.51 -12.39
C LEU A 233 1.21 -22.02 -12.29
N ASN A 234 1.86 -22.79 -13.16
CA ASN A 234 1.68 -24.25 -13.24
C ASN A 234 2.45 -25.04 -12.17
N THR A 235 3.37 -24.41 -11.46
CA THR A 235 4.19 -25.04 -10.43
C THR A 235 3.54 -24.89 -9.06
N ALA A 236 3.72 -25.87 -8.17
CA ALA A 236 3.38 -25.68 -6.76
C ALA A 236 4.19 -24.50 -6.19
N TYR A 237 3.60 -23.71 -5.30
CA TYR A 237 4.27 -22.56 -4.71
C TYR A 237 3.81 -22.36 -3.27
N LEU A 238 4.56 -21.53 -2.55
CA LEU A 238 4.17 -21.04 -1.23
C LEU A 238 4.10 -19.51 -1.27
N MET A 239 2.97 -18.96 -0.88
CA MET A 239 2.82 -17.54 -0.58
C MET A 239 2.97 -17.32 0.92
N CYS A 240 3.78 -16.35 1.32
CA CYS A 240 3.87 -15.95 2.72
C CYS A 240 4.03 -14.43 2.86
N GLY A 241 3.93 -13.90 4.07
CA GLY A 241 4.05 -12.46 4.28
C GLY A 241 3.82 -12.06 5.73
N TYR A 242 4.34 -10.88 6.08
CA TYR A 242 4.06 -10.20 7.33
C TYR A 242 3.16 -8.99 7.08
N THR A 243 2.25 -8.68 8.01
CA THR A 243 1.44 -7.47 7.91
C THR A 243 0.97 -6.97 9.26
N GLU A 244 0.95 -5.65 9.40
CA GLU A 244 0.39 -4.90 10.53
C GLU A 244 -0.99 -4.33 10.22
N ARG A 245 -1.46 -4.47 8.97
CA ARG A 245 -2.70 -3.83 8.51
C ARG A 245 -3.93 -4.57 9.03
N ASP A 246 -4.89 -3.81 9.52
CA ASP A 246 -6.14 -4.35 10.05
C ASP A 246 -7.12 -4.78 8.94
N ASP A 247 -7.06 -4.14 7.76
CA ASP A 247 -8.05 -4.31 6.69
C ASP A 247 -7.96 -5.65 5.95
N ASN A 248 -6.85 -6.38 6.06
CA ASN A 248 -6.64 -7.64 5.33
C ASN A 248 -6.74 -8.91 6.21
N TYR A 249 -7.14 -8.83 7.48
CA TYR A 249 -7.12 -9.98 8.40
C TYR A 249 -8.01 -11.13 7.91
N GLN A 250 -9.29 -10.86 7.66
CA GLN A 250 -10.23 -11.87 7.18
C GLN A 250 -9.97 -12.23 5.71
N LEU A 251 -9.59 -11.22 4.92
CA LEU A 251 -9.26 -11.39 3.51
C LEU A 251 -8.21 -12.47 3.29
N ASN A 252 -7.10 -12.43 4.05
CA ASN A 252 -6.03 -13.43 3.91
C ASN A 252 -6.53 -14.85 4.19
N LYS A 253 -7.42 -15.04 5.17
CA LYS A 253 -8.00 -16.36 5.49
C LYS A 253 -8.91 -16.86 4.37
N GLU A 254 -9.75 -15.98 3.85
CA GLU A 254 -10.71 -16.33 2.81
C GLU A 254 -10.04 -16.68 1.47
N VAL A 255 -8.86 -16.11 1.19
CA VAL A 255 -8.05 -16.45 -0.01
C VAL A 255 -7.14 -17.68 0.19
N GLY A 256 -7.20 -18.35 1.33
CA GLY A 256 -6.50 -19.63 1.57
C GLY A 256 -5.20 -19.54 2.37
N LEU A 257 -4.87 -18.38 2.95
CA LEU A 257 -3.68 -18.20 3.78
C LEU A 257 -3.98 -18.47 5.25
N ASN A 258 -3.08 -19.20 5.92
CA ASN A 258 -3.16 -19.53 7.32
C ASN A 258 -2.24 -18.63 8.15
N VAL A 259 -2.69 -18.23 9.33
CA VAL A 259 -1.86 -17.47 10.27
C VAL A 259 -0.92 -18.43 10.99
N VAL A 260 0.39 -18.15 10.92
CA VAL A 260 1.44 -18.97 11.55
C VAL A 260 1.73 -18.48 12.95
N TRP A 261 1.84 -17.16 13.11
CA TRP A 261 2.00 -16.51 14.40
C TRP A 261 1.37 -15.12 14.37
N GLU A 262 1.04 -14.64 15.57
CA GLU A 262 0.53 -13.30 15.84
C GLU A 262 1.43 -12.63 16.89
N ASP A 263 1.53 -11.30 16.83
CA ASP A 263 2.25 -10.48 17.81
C ASP A 263 1.26 -9.63 18.61
N LYS A 264 0.73 -10.21 19.69
CA LYS A 264 -0.23 -9.55 20.57
C LYS A 264 0.40 -8.47 21.44
N GLU A 265 1.70 -8.57 21.71
CA GLU A 265 2.43 -7.54 22.45
C GLU A 265 2.53 -6.26 21.60
N LEU A 266 2.93 -6.41 20.34
CA LEU A 266 2.99 -5.30 19.40
C LEU A 266 1.58 -4.74 19.11
N GLN A 267 0.55 -5.59 19.03
CA GLN A 267 -0.84 -5.14 18.93
C GLN A 267 -1.21 -4.16 20.04
N ASN A 268 -0.93 -4.52 21.30
CA ASN A 268 -1.25 -3.69 22.47
C ASN A 268 -0.44 -2.39 22.48
N LYS A 269 0.86 -2.47 22.16
CA LYS A 269 1.75 -1.32 22.07
C LYS A 269 1.27 -0.31 21.02
N LEU A 270 0.82 -0.80 19.88
CA LEU A 270 0.40 0.03 18.74
C LEU A 270 -1.09 0.40 18.76
N LYS A 271 -1.88 -0.22 19.65
CA LYS A 271 -3.34 -0.09 19.74
C LYS A 271 -4.05 -0.46 18.43
N LEU A 272 -3.59 -1.54 17.78
CA LEU A 272 -4.14 -2.05 16.53
C LEU A 272 -5.39 -2.88 16.77
N LYS A 273 -6.31 -2.91 15.81
CA LYS A 273 -7.54 -3.72 15.90
C LYS A 273 -7.22 -5.21 15.84
N TYR A 274 -6.26 -5.60 15.01
CA TYR A 274 -5.77 -6.97 14.87
C TYR A 274 -4.27 -7.05 15.14
N PRO A 275 -3.75 -8.21 15.59
CA PRO A 275 -2.32 -8.34 15.78
C PRO A 275 -1.56 -8.33 14.45
N PRO A 276 -0.36 -7.73 14.44
CA PRO A 276 0.64 -8.02 13.42
C PRO A 276 0.87 -9.53 13.35
N ARG A 277 1.03 -10.04 12.12
CA ARG A 277 0.95 -11.48 11.89
C ARG A 277 1.74 -11.90 10.68
N PHE A 278 2.21 -13.14 10.73
CA PHE A 278 2.76 -13.84 9.59
C PHE A 278 1.78 -14.89 9.10
N PHE A 279 1.61 -14.96 7.79
CA PHE A 279 0.73 -15.92 7.16
C PHE A 279 1.49 -16.71 6.09
N GLU A 280 1.00 -17.91 5.81
CA GLU A 280 1.52 -18.78 4.75
C GLU A 280 0.40 -19.60 4.12
N GLY A 281 0.56 -20.01 2.87
CA GLY A 281 -0.39 -20.87 2.16
C GLY A 281 -0.24 -20.77 0.65
N ASP A 282 -1.29 -21.14 -0.06
CA ASP A 282 -1.41 -20.94 -1.51
C ASP A 282 -2.80 -20.40 -1.84
N PHE A 283 -3.02 -20.06 -3.11
CA PHE A 283 -4.31 -19.53 -3.58
C PHE A 283 -5.11 -20.58 -4.35
N LYS A 284 -4.69 -21.86 -4.39
CA LYS A 284 -5.28 -22.86 -5.29
C LYS A 284 -6.78 -23.05 -5.05
N LYS A 285 -7.16 -23.21 -3.78
CA LYS A 285 -8.58 -23.36 -3.38
C LYS A 285 -9.41 -22.11 -3.66
N PHE A 286 -8.80 -20.94 -3.65
CA PHE A 286 -9.49 -19.68 -3.91
C PHE A 286 -9.67 -19.46 -5.42
N LEU A 287 -8.61 -19.67 -6.20
CA LEU A 287 -8.59 -19.47 -7.66
C LEU A 287 -9.26 -20.60 -8.45
N SER A 288 -9.57 -21.73 -7.80
CA SER A 288 -10.33 -22.83 -8.41
C SER A 288 -11.85 -22.69 -8.31
N LYS A 289 -12.35 -21.59 -7.74
CA LYS A 289 -13.78 -21.30 -7.60
C LYS A 289 -14.29 -20.52 -8.78
#